data_AF-H5U7J0-F1
#
_entry.id   AF-H5U7J0-F1
#
_cell.length_a   1.000
_cell.length_b   1.000
_cell.length_c   1.000
_cell.angle_alpha   90.00
_cell.angle_beta   90.00
_cell.angle_gamma   90.00
#
_symmetry.space_group_name_H-M   'P 1'
#
loop_
_entity.id
_entity.type
_entity.pdbx_description
1 polymer ?
#
loop_
_entity_poly.entity_id
_entity_poly.type
_entity_poly.pdbx_seq_one_letter_code
_entity_poly.pdbx_strand_id
1 'polypeptide(L)'
;ALIVEFVAAHRDEHGVDPICAALRDTSAQIAPSTVRAHLSPQKTEAPRVVRDRDLLTQVRAVHADNLGVYGARKVHAQLRRQG
;
A
#
# COMPACT_ATOMS: atom_id res chain seq x y z
N ALA A 1 -2.61 10.59 7.00
CA ALA A 1 -2.82 11.39 5.78
C ALA A 1 -3.97 12.35 6.07
N LEU A 2 -3.73 13.28 6.98
CA LEU A 2 -4.81 13.88 7.78
C LEU A 2 -5.76 14.76 6.95
N ILE A 3 -5.25 15.47 5.95
CA ILE A 3 -6.06 16.29 5.04
C ILE A 3 -6.96 15.40 4.16
N VAL A 4 -6.44 14.28 3.65
CA VAL A 4 -7.23 13.38 2.83
C VAL A 4 -8.33 12.71 3.65
N GLU A 5 -8.02 12.30 4.89
CA GLU A 5 -9.00 11.74 5.83
C GLU A 5 -10.11 12.75 6.17
N PHE A 6 -9.75 14.02 6.38
CA PHE A 6 -10.72 15.10 6.58
C PHE A 6 -11.66 15.26 5.37
N VAL A 7 -11.12 15.33 4.16
CA VAL A 7 -11.94 15.42 2.94
C VAL A 7 -12.79 14.16 2.77
N ALA A 8 -12.23 12.98 3.08
CA ALA A 8 -12.93 11.71 2.99
C ALA A 8 -14.16 11.65 3.90
N ALA A 9 -14.08 12.22 5.11
CA ALA A 9 -15.14 12.21 6.09
C ALA A 9 -16.32 13.14 5.73
N HIS A 10 -16.06 14.23 4.99
CA HIS A 10 -17.08 15.24 4.67
C HIS A 10 -17.53 15.20 3.20
N ARG A 11 -16.95 14.30 2.37
CA ARG A 11 -17.24 14.22 0.93
C ARG A 11 -18.71 13.88 0.63
N ASP A 12 -19.36 13.12 1.52
CA ASP A 12 -20.73 12.65 1.27
C ASP A 12 -21.75 13.79 1.45
N GLU A 13 -21.41 14.79 2.27
CA GLU A 13 -22.24 15.99 2.51
C GLU A 13 -21.91 17.14 1.54
N HIS A 14 -20.62 17.39 1.28
CA HIS A 14 -20.18 18.59 0.54
C HIS A 14 -19.51 18.30 -0.81
N GLY A 15 -19.17 17.05 -1.11
CA GLY A 15 -18.38 16.68 -2.28
C GLY A 15 -16.89 17.00 -2.15
N VAL A 16 -16.05 16.32 -2.94
CA VAL A 16 -14.58 16.47 -2.89
C VAL A 16 -14.11 17.80 -3.45
N ASP A 17 -14.63 18.23 -4.60
CA ASP A 17 -14.17 19.46 -5.28
C ASP A 17 -14.47 20.72 -4.45
N PRO A 18 -15.67 20.90 -3.84
CA PRO A 18 -15.95 22.07 -3.02
C PRO A 18 -15.05 22.18 -1.78
N ILE A 19 -14.79 21.06 -1.10
CA ILE A 19 -13.88 21.05 0.06
C ILE A 19 -12.46 21.42 -0.39
N CYS A 20 -11.95 20.82 -1.47
CA CYS A 20 -10.61 21.16 -1.98
C CYS A 20 -10.51 22.62 -2.45
N ALA A 21 -11.60 23.19 -2.97
CA ALA A 21 -11.66 24.60 -3.34
C ALA A 21 -11.56 25.52 -2.11
N ALA A 22 -12.26 25.20 -1.01
CA ALA A 22 -12.18 25.95 0.24
C ALA A 22 -10.78 25.90 0.89
N LEU A 23 -10.05 24.80 0.70
CA LEU A 23 -8.69 24.63 1.24
C LEU A 23 -7.59 25.30 0.39
N ARG A 24 -7.92 25.81 -0.81
CA ARG A 24 -6.95 26.23 -1.84
C ARG A 24 -5.90 27.22 -1.35
N ASP A 25 -6.30 28.20 -0.55
CA ASP A 25 -5.46 29.32 -0.11
C ASP A 25 -4.97 29.14 1.34
N THR A 26 -5.11 27.92 1.88
CA THR A 26 -4.67 27.58 3.24
C THR A 26 -3.41 26.70 3.19
N SER A 27 -2.75 26.52 4.33
CA SER A 27 -1.66 25.54 4.46
C SER A 27 -2.09 24.09 4.23
N ALA A 28 -3.40 23.82 4.13
CA ALA A 28 -3.98 22.50 3.89
C ALA A 28 -4.43 22.28 2.43
N GLN A 29 -3.89 23.06 1.48
CA GLN A 29 -4.17 22.92 0.05
C GLN A 29 -3.95 21.48 -0.44
N ILE A 30 -4.95 20.93 -1.12
CA ILE A 30 -4.88 19.61 -1.74
C ILE A 30 -5.64 19.57 -3.06
N ALA A 31 -5.09 18.85 -4.04
CA ALA A 31 -5.76 18.69 -5.33
C ALA A 31 -6.87 17.62 -5.24
N PRO A 32 -8.04 17.84 -5.88
CA PRO A 32 -9.10 16.85 -5.92
C PRO A 32 -8.68 15.52 -6.56
N SER A 33 -7.78 15.55 -7.55
CA SER A 33 -7.22 14.35 -8.18
C SER A 33 -6.43 13.49 -7.17
N THR A 34 -5.67 14.12 -6.27
CA THR A 34 -4.95 13.44 -5.19
C THR A 34 -5.90 12.77 -4.21
N VAL A 35 -6.97 13.46 -3.79
CA VAL A 35 -7.99 12.89 -2.91
C VAL A 35 -8.67 11.71 -3.59
N ARG A 36 -9.12 11.86 -4.84
CA ARG A 36 -9.76 10.77 -5.60
C ARG A 36 -8.83 9.56 -5.78
N ALA A 37 -7.56 9.79 -6.10
CA ALA A 37 -6.58 8.72 -6.23
C ALA A 37 -6.37 7.97 -4.91
N HIS A 38 -6.39 8.68 -3.78
CA HIS A 38 -6.26 8.08 -2.46
C HIS A 38 -7.51 7.31 -2.01
N LEU A 39 -8.70 7.84 -2.33
CA LEU A 39 -9.99 7.23 -2.00
C LEU A 39 -10.41 6.12 -2.97
N SER A 40 -9.69 5.96 -4.08
CA SER A 40 -10.03 4.95 -5.07
C SER A 40 -9.98 3.54 -4.44
N PRO A 41 -11.10 2.79 -4.47
CA PRO A 41 -11.13 1.41 -3.99
C PRO A 41 -10.26 0.50 -4.87
N GLN A 42 -9.90 0.96 -6.07
CA GLN A 42 -8.96 0.30 -6.98
C GLN A 42 -7.50 0.60 -6.63
N LYS A 43 -7.17 0.67 -5.34
CA LYS A 43 -5.78 0.49 -4.91
C LYS A 43 -5.42 -0.99 -5.08
N THR A 44 -5.53 -1.48 -6.30
CA THR A 44 -5.09 -2.80 -6.70
C THR A 44 -3.59 -2.79 -6.51
N GLU A 45 -3.13 -3.53 -5.50
CA GLU A 45 -1.71 -3.74 -5.30
C GLU A 45 -1.08 -4.16 -6.63
N ALA A 46 0.03 -3.52 -6.99
CA ALA A 46 0.70 -3.87 -8.23
C ALA A 46 0.97 -5.39 -8.23
N PRO A 47 0.84 -6.10 -9.36
CA PRO A 47 1.06 -7.55 -9.41
C PRO A 47 2.42 -8.02 -8.85
N ARG A 48 3.42 -7.12 -8.80
CA ARG A 48 4.68 -7.36 -8.09
C ARG A 48 4.53 -7.37 -6.57
N VAL A 49 3.82 -6.41 -5.98
CA VAL A 49 3.61 -6.31 -4.53
C VAL A 49 2.90 -7.55 -4.00
N VAL A 50 1.87 -8.02 -4.71
CA VAL A 50 1.15 -9.25 -4.37
C VAL A 50 2.10 -10.45 -4.39
N ARG A 51 2.86 -10.62 -5.49
CA ARG A 51 3.84 -11.72 -5.61
C ARG A 51 4.95 -11.64 -4.56
N ASP A 52 5.45 -10.46 -4.26
CA ASP A 52 6.52 -10.26 -3.29
C ASP A 52 6.04 -10.60 -1.88
N ARG A 53 4.78 -10.31 -1.54
CA ARG A 53 4.17 -10.72 -0.26
C ARG A 53 4.09 -12.23 -0.13
N ASP A 54 3.68 -12.92 -1.19
CA ASP A 54 3.59 -14.37 -1.21
C ASP A 54 4.99 -15.00 -1.12
N LEU A 55 5.94 -14.48 -1.90
CA LEU A 55 7.34 -14.92 -1.88
C LEU A 55 7.99 -14.69 -0.50
N LEU A 56 7.74 -13.54 0.14
CA LEU A 56 8.26 -13.23 1.48
C LEU A 56 7.75 -14.22 2.52
N THR A 57 6.49 -14.67 2.39
CA THR A 57 5.92 -15.70 3.26
C THR A 57 6.68 -17.01 3.13
N GLN A 58 6.99 -17.43 1.90
CA GLN A 58 7.77 -18.64 1.65
C GLN A 58 9.22 -18.52 2.16
N VAL A 59 9.87 -17.36 1.93
CA VAL A 59 11.21 -17.06 2.45
C VAL A 59 11.26 -17.22 3.97
N ARG A 60 10.27 -16.67 4.69
CA ARG A 60 10.18 -16.75 6.15
C ARG A 60 9.95 -18.18 6.63
N ALA A 61 9.08 -18.94 5.96
CA ALA A 61 8.84 -20.35 6.27
C ALA A 61 10.12 -21.17 6.12
N VAL A 62 10.80 -21.10 4.97
CA VAL A 62 12.07 -21.81 4.73
C VAL A 62 13.13 -21.43 5.76
N HIS A 63 13.24 -20.15 6.11
CA HIS A 63 14.19 -19.70 7.12
C HIS A 63 13.88 -20.31 8.49
N ALA A 64 12.61 -20.31 8.92
CA ALA A 64 12.18 -20.87 10.19
C ALA A 64 12.34 -22.39 10.25
N ASP A 65 11.94 -23.11 9.20
CA ASP A 65 12.05 -24.57 9.09
C ASP A 65 13.51 -25.05 9.16
N ASN A 66 14.44 -24.19 8.74
CA ASN A 66 15.87 -24.45 8.83
C ASN A 66 16.52 -23.77 10.05
N LEU A 67 15.79 -23.68 11.16
CA LEU A 67 16.25 -23.17 12.47
C LEU A 67 16.84 -21.75 12.42
N GLY A 68 16.53 -20.97 11.37
CA GLY A 68 17.11 -19.65 11.12
C GLY A 68 18.58 -19.63 10.73
N VAL A 69 19.20 -20.79 10.43
CA VAL A 69 20.62 -20.84 10.02
C VAL A 69 20.84 -20.68 8.51
N TYR A 70 19.76 -20.69 7.72
CA TYR A 70 19.82 -20.49 6.29
C TYR A 70 19.89 -19.00 5.95
N GLY A 71 21.08 -18.52 5.57
CA GLY A 71 21.21 -17.21 4.93
C GLY A 71 20.56 -17.16 3.54
N ALA A 72 20.48 -15.96 2.95
CA ALA A 72 19.76 -15.68 1.69
C ALA A 72 20.05 -16.69 0.56
N ARG A 73 21.31 -17.07 0.36
CA ARG A 73 21.71 -18.04 -0.68
C ARG A 73 21.09 -19.43 -0.47
N LYS A 74 21.04 -19.91 0.78
CA LYS A 74 20.49 -21.24 1.10
C LYS A 74 18.96 -21.24 1.02
N VAL A 75 18.32 -20.17 1.48
CA VAL A 75 16.88 -19.97 1.33
C VAL A 75 16.50 -19.95 -0.15
N HIS A 76 17.20 -19.16 -0.96
CA HIS A 76 16.95 -19.10 -2.41
C HIS A 76 17.11 -20.46 -3.09
N ALA A 77 18.19 -21.19 -2.78
CA ALA A 77 18.40 -22.53 -3.33
C ALA A 77 17.31 -23.52 -2.90
N GLN A 78 16.79 -23.40 -1.69
CA GLN A 78 15.70 -24.25 -1.19
C GLN A 78 14.37 -23.92 -1.87
N LEU A 79 14.01 -22.65 -2.00
CA LEU A 79 12.80 -22.22 -2.71
C LEU A 79 12.81 -22.74 -4.16
N ARG A 80 13.95 -22.61 -4.87
CA ARG A 80 14.12 -23.16 -6.22
C ARG A 80 13.96 -24.68 -6.32
N ARG A 81 14.18 -25.42 -5.22
CA ARG A 81 13.94 -26.87 -5.17
C ARG A 81 12.48 -27.21 -4.92
N GLN A 82 11.71 -26.29 -4.34
CA GLN A 82 10.30 -26.47 -4.01
C GLN A 82 9.36 -26.08 -5.17
N GLY A 83 9.81 -25.23 -6.10
CA GLY A 83 9.07 -24.84 -7.30
C GLY A 83 9.30 -23.38 -7.68
#